data_AF-A0A1H3SM87-F1
#
_entry.id   AF-A0A1H3SM87-F1
#
_cell.length_a   1.000
_cell.length_b   1.000
_cell.length_c   1.000
_cell.angle_alpha   90.00
_cell.angle_beta   90.00
_cell.angle_gamma   90.00
#
_symmetry.space_group_name_H-M   'P 1'
#
loop_
_entity.id
_entity.type
_entity.pdbx_description
1 polymer ?
#
loop_
_entity_poly.entity_id
_entity_poly.type
_entity_poly.pdbx_seq_one_letter_code
_entity_poly.pdbx_strand_id
1 'polypeptide(L)'
;MGLMDKIKKMLLKSKFETAELYEKETTIFGSQTSYGKKLNLSPDEKSKLVKNLTPREKETFFILLGGYSLKEAAKQLGIGYSTANTYQTAIYKKLHVNSRAELIINFRDVSETGDG
;
A
#
# COMPACT_ATOMS: atom_id res chain seq x y z
N MET A 1 -12.81 -26.10 33.67
CA MET A 1 -12.66 -25.28 32.45
C MET A 1 -13.28 -26.05 31.30
N GLY A 2 -14.36 -25.53 30.71
CA GLY A 2 -15.24 -26.30 29.82
C GLY A 2 -14.64 -26.54 28.44
N LEU A 3 -15.12 -27.55 27.73
CA LEU A 3 -14.72 -27.86 26.34
C LEU A 3 -14.86 -26.63 25.42
N MET A 4 -15.91 -25.83 25.65
CA MET A 4 -16.17 -24.59 24.93
C MET A 4 -15.09 -23.52 25.16
N ASP A 5 -14.46 -23.48 26.35
CA ASP A 5 -13.37 -22.56 26.64
C ASP A 5 -12.10 -22.94 25.86
N LYS A 6 -11.82 -24.24 25.70
CA LYS A 6 -10.70 -24.72 24.88
C LYS A 6 -10.90 -24.43 23.40
N ILE A 7 -12.12 -24.65 22.88
CA ILE A 7 -12.47 -24.36 21.49
C ILE A 7 -12.36 -22.85 21.21
N LYS A 8 -12.88 -22.02 22.12
CA LYS A 8 -12.77 -20.56 22.03
C LYS A 8 -11.30 -20.12 22.07
N LYS A 9 -10.47 -20.72 22.91
CA LYS A 9 -9.03 -20.42 22.99
C LYS A 9 -8.26 -20.86 21.73
N MET A 10 -8.63 -21.97 21.10
CA MET A 10 -8.08 -22.41 19.81
C MET A 10 -8.49 -21.50 18.65
N LEU A 11 -9.75 -21.07 18.61
CA LEU A 11 -10.28 -20.14 17.59
C LEU A 11 -9.75 -18.71 17.75
N LEU A 12 -9.50 -18.27 18.99
CA LEU A 12 -8.79 -17.02 19.24
C LEU A 12 -7.32 -17.13 18.84
N LYS A 13 -6.64 -18.26 19.14
CA LYS A 13 -5.22 -18.43 18.80
C LYS A 13 -4.96 -18.37 17.29
N SER A 14 -5.84 -18.93 16.45
CA SER A 14 -5.68 -18.87 14.99
C SER A 14 -5.95 -17.48 14.38
N LYS A 15 -6.85 -16.69 14.99
CA LYS A 15 -7.05 -15.28 14.61
C LYS A 15 -5.92 -14.37 15.09
N PHE A 16 -5.33 -14.65 16.25
CA PHE A 16 -4.19 -13.91 16.77
C PHE A 16 -2.89 -14.26 16.04
N GLU A 17 -2.63 -15.53 15.68
CA GLU A 17 -1.44 -15.91 14.88
C GLU A 17 -1.49 -15.36 13.44
N THR A 18 -2.67 -15.15 12.86
CA THR A 18 -2.82 -14.50 11.54
C THR A 18 -2.73 -12.97 11.60
N ALA A 19 -3.07 -12.36 12.75
CA ALA A 19 -2.93 -10.91 12.98
C ALA A 19 -1.52 -10.52 13.46
N GLU A 20 -0.86 -11.34 14.29
CA GLU A 20 0.51 -11.13 14.78
C GLU A 20 1.58 -11.29 13.69
N LEU A 21 1.25 -11.93 12.56
CA LEU A 21 2.10 -11.95 11.37
C LEU A 21 2.05 -10.63 10.57
N TYR A 22 1.03 -9.79 10.77
CA TYR A 22 0.91 -8.46 10.14
C TYR A 22 1.33 -7.30 11.04
N GLU A 23 1.53 -7.54 12.35
CA GLU A 23 2.00 -6.54 13.32
C GLU A 23 3.51 -6.60 13.63
N LYS A 24 4.27 -7.48 12.98
CA LYS A 24 5.72 -7.27 12.91
C LYS A 24 5.96 -6.09 11.97
N GLU A 25 5.92 -4.89 12.55
CA GLU A 25 6.55 -3.68 12.04
C GLU A 25 7.94 -4.05 11.51
N THR A 26 7.99 -4.35 10.21
CA THR A 26 9.23 -4.24 9.48
C THR A 26 9.41 -2.74 9.42
N THR A 27 10.14 -2.18 10.38
CA THR A 27 10.58 -0.79 10.31
C THR A 27 11.33 -0.67 8.99
N ILE A 28 10.64 -0.23 7.93
CA ILE A 28 11.24 -0.05 6.61
C ILE A 28 12.19 1.13 6.78
N PHE A 29 13.44 0.82 7.09
CA PHE A 29 14.48 1.81 7.33
C PHE A 29 14.76 2.50 6.01
N GLY A 30 14.30 3.75 5.89
CA GLY A 30 14.51 4.59 4.73
C GLY A 30 15.52 5.69 5.02
N SER A 31 16.20 6.17 3.98
CA SER A 31 16.98 7.41 4.06
C SER A 31 16.05 8.62 3.95
N GLN A 32 16.29 9.65 4.75
CA GLN A 32 15.54 10.92 4.66
C GLN A 32 16.08 11.76 3.50
N THR A 33 15.20 12.25 2.63
CA THR A 33 15.52 13.20 1.56
C THR A 33 14.80 14.53 1.78
N SER A 34 15.14 15.58 1.01
CA SER A 34 14.41 16.85 1.02
C SER A 34 12.93 16.73 0.62
N TYR A 35 12.54 15.60 0.03
CA TYR A 35 11.20 15.34 -0.50
C TYR A 35 10.46 14.23 0.28
N GLY A 36 10.99 13.82 1.44
CA GLY A 36 10.42 12.78 2.30
C GLY A 36 11.29 11.53 2.39
N LYS A 37 10.71 10.44 2.90
CA LYS A 37 11.44 9.17 3.10
C LYS A 37 11.65 8.41 1.78
N LYS A 38 12.88 7.93 1.58
CA LYS A 38 13.25 6.97 0.54
C LYS A 38 13.43 5.60 1.18
N LEU A 39 12.52 4.68 0.88
CA LEU A 39 12.50 3.31 1.35
C LEU A 39 13.64 2.50 0.71
N ASN A 40 14.38 1.74 1.52
CA ASN A 40 15.40 0.81 1.04
C ASN A 40 14.76 -0.53 0.66
N LEU A 41 13.91 -0.53 -0.38
CA LEU A 41 13.21 -1.73 -0.86
C LEU A 41 13.84 -2.27 -2.14
N SER A 42 13.97 -3.59 -2.23
CA SER A 42 14.32 -4.31 -3.45
C SER A 42 13.21 -4.20 -4.51
N PRO A 43 13.52 -4.27 -5.83
CA PRO A 43 12.51 -4.30 -6.89
C PRO A 43 11.40 -5.36 -6.69
N ASP A 44 11.75 -6.54 -6.17
CA ASP A 44 10.79 -7.61 -5.89
C ASP A 44 9.80 -7.24 -4.79
N GLU A 45 10.27 -6.56 -3.74
CA GLU A 45 9.44 -6.12 -2.62
C GLU A 45 8.48 -5.02 -3.08
N LYS A 46 8.99 -4.04 -3.85
CA LYS A 46 8.14 -3.00 -4.46
C LYS A 46 7.06 -3.62 -5.34
N SER A 47 7.42 -4.60 -6.16
CA SER A 47 6.48 -5.32 -7.03
C SER A 47 5.42 -6.08 -6.24
N LYS A 48 5.77 -6.72 -5.13
CA LYS A 48 4.81 -7.39 -4.22
C LYS A 48 3.83 -6.39 -3.60
N LEU A 49 4.32 -5.24 -3.12
CA LEU A 49 3.47 -4.19 -2.56
C LEU A 49 2.48 -3.65 -3.61
N VAL A 50 2.96 -3.38 -4.82
CA VAL A 50 2.09 -2.92 -5.92
C VAL A 50 1.08 -4.01 -6.32
N LYS A 51 1.46 -5.29 -6.29
CA LYS A 51 0.54 -6.41 -6.57
C LYS A 51 -0.62 -6.48 -5.57
N ASN A 52 -0.39 -6.12 -4.31
CA ASN A 52 -1.41 -6.09 -3.23
C ASN A 52 -2.42 -4.93 -3.35
N LEU A 53 -2.21 -4.00 -4.28
CA LEU A 53 -3.22 -3.00 -4.62
C LEU A 53 -4.38 -3.65 -5.38
N THR A 54 -5.61 -3.24 -5.05
CA THR A 54 -6.81 -3.57 -5.83
C THR A 54 -6.74 -2.95 -7.23
N PRO A 55 -7.52 -3.42 -8.20
CA PRO A 55 -7.50 -2.86 -9.56
C PRO A 55 -7.69 -1.34 -9.61
N ARG A 56 -8.66 -0.80 -8.86
CA ARG A 56 -8.92 0.65 -8.81
C ARG A 56 -7.81 1.45 -8.11
N GLU A 57 -7.19 0.86 -7.08
CA GLU A 57 -6.01 1.47 -6.46
C GLU A 57 -4.82 1.46 -7.41
N LYS A 58 -4.61 0.40 -8.22
CA LYS A 58 -3.54 0.34 -9.22
C LYS A 58 -3.71 1.42 -10.29
N GLU A 59 -4.92 1.57 -10.83
CA GLU A 59 -5.23 2.65 -11.79
C GLU A 59 -4.90 4.03 -11.18
N THR A 60 -5.37 4.28 -9.95
CA THR A 60 -5.09 5.54 -9.23
C THR A 60 -3.58 5.71 -8.98
N PHE A 61 -2.89 4.64 -8.61
CA PHE A 61 -1.46 4.61 -8.35
C PHE A 61 -0.65 5.03 -9.57
N PHE A 62 -0.92 4.47 -10.76
CA PHE A 62 -0.19 4.81 -11.97
C PHE A 62 -0.40 6.27 -12.38
N ILE A 63 -1.63 6.80 -12.23
CA ILE A 63 -1.89 8.21 -12.48
C ILE A 63 -1.10 9.10 -11.50
N LEU A 64 -1.11 8.80 -10.19
CA LEU A 64 -0.34 9.57 -9.22
C LEU A 64 1.18 9.46 -9.46
N LEU A 65 1.66 8.30 -9.88
CA LEU A 65 3.07 8.05 -10.21
C LEU A 65 3.52 8.83 -11.44
N GLY A 66 2.61 9.05 -12.40
CA GLY A 66 2.80 9.94 -13.54
C GLY A 66 2.88 11.44 -13.19
N GLY A 67 2.75 11.79 -11.90
CA GLY A 67 2.87 13.17 -11.41
C GLY A 67 1.57 13.96 -11.42
N TYR A 68 0.45 13.35 -11.84
CA TYR A 68 -0.85 14.01 -11.84
C TYR A 68 -1.34 14.30 -10.41
N SER A 69 -2.16 15.35 -10.29
CA SER A 69 -2.85 15.70 -9.06
C SER A 69 -3.98 14.73 -8.75
N LEU A 70 -4.41 14.70 -7.48
CA LEU A 70 -5.56 13.90 -7.07
C LEU A 70 -6.85 14.30 -7.79
N LYS A 71 -6.98 15.60 -8.11
CA LYS A 71 -8.11 16.14 -8.87
C LYS A 71 -8.11 15.62 -10.32
N GLU A 72 -6.94 15.56 -10.94
CA GLU A 72 -6.78 14.99 -12.28
C GLU A 72 -7.03 13.48 -12.27
N ALA A 73 -6.52 12.76 -11.26
CA ALA A 73 -6.81 11.34 -11.09
C ALA A 73 -8.31 11.07 -10.96
N ALA A 74 -9.02 11.83 -10.12
CA ALA A 74 -10.47 11.72 -10.00
C ALA A 74 -11.18 11.95 -11.34
N LYS A 75 -10.75 12.97 -12.10
CA LYS A 75 -11.30 13.27 -13.43
C LYS A 75 -11.03 12.15 -14.44
N GLN A 76 -9.81 11.63 -14.51
CA GLN A 76 -9.44 10.57 -15.45
C GLN A 76 -10.17 9.25 -15.16
N LEU A 77 -10.38 8.94 -13.89
CA LEU A 77 -11.10 7.73 -13.47
C LEU A 77 -12.63 7.88 -13.52
N GLY A 78 -13.16 9.09 -13.75
CA GLY A 78 -14.60 9.35 -13.74
C GLY A 78 -15.25 9.17 -12.36
N ILE A 79 -14.50 9.41 -11.27
CA ILE A 79 -14.97 9.23 -9.89
C ILE A 79 -14.97 10.56 -9.12
N GLY A 80 -15.67 10.57 -7.97
CA GLY A 80 -15.63 11.71 -7.05
C GLY A 80 -14.26 11.91 -6.41
N TYR A 81 -13.91 13.16 -6.10
CA TYR A 81 -12.66 13.51 -5.40
C TYR A 81 -12.49 12.76 -4.07
N SER A 82 -13.58 12.62 -3.29
CA SER A 82 -13.57 11.86 -2.04
C SER A 82 -13.20 10.39 -2.25
N THR A 83 -13.71 9.75 -3.30
CA THR A 83 -13.36 8.37 -3.66
C THR A 83 -11.89 8.25 -4.07
N ALA A 84 -11.39 9.17 -4.90
CA ALA A 84 -9.98 9.21 -5.25
C ALA A 84 -9.08 9.39 -4.00
N ASN A 85 -9.49 10.25 -3.06
CA ASN A 85 -8.80 10.46 -1.79
C ASN A 85 -8.77 9.19 -0.92
N THR A 86 -9.87 8.43 -0.89
CA THR A 86 -9.91 7.12 -0.22
C THR A 86 -8.91 6.15 -0.83
N TYR A 87 -8.85 6.06 -2.17
CA TYR A 87 -7.86 5.23 -2.86
C TYR A 87 -6.44 5.70 -2.57
N GLN A 88 -6.15 7.01 -2.65
CA GLN A 88 -4.83 7.56 -2.32
C GLN A 88 -4.40 7.19 -0.90
N THR A 89 -5.29 7.34 0.07
CA THR A 89 -5.01 7.02 1.48
C THR A 89 -4.71 5.52 1.66
N ALA A 90 -5.48 4.66 0.99
CA ALA A 90 -5.26 3.21 1.04
C ALA A 90 -3.92 2.82 0.37
N ILE A 91 -3.61 3.41 -0.79
CA ILE A 91 -2.33 3.22 -1.50
C ILE A 91 -1.17 3.62 -0.60
N TYR A 92 -1.22 4.80 0.00
CA TYR A 92 -0.16 5.32 0.87
C TYR A 92 0.12 4.39 2.04
N LYS A 93 -0.95 3.90 2.70
CA LYS A 93 -0.82 2.90 3.77
C LYS A 93 -0.20 1.59 3.28
N LYS A 94 -0.68 1.04 2.16
CA LYS A 94 -0.20 -0.24 1.61
C LYS A 94 1.23 -0.18 1.09
N LEU A 95 1.66 0.98 0.59
CA LEU A 95 3.00 1.19 0.05
C LEU A 95 3.96 1.81 1.06
N HIS A 96 3.50 2.04 2.29
CA HIS A 96 4.26 2.67 3.37
C HIS A 96 4.86 4.03 3.00
N VAL A 97 4.12 4.85 2.26
CA VAL A 97 4.47 6.24 1.89
C VAL A 97 3.43 7.21 2.46
N ASN A 98 3.80 8.47 2.64
CA ASN A 98 2.95 9.49 3.25
C ASN A 98 2.62 10.64 2.29
N SER A 99 3.30 10.72 1.15
CA SER A 99 3.12 11.81 0.19
C SER A 99 3.27 11.33 -1.26
N ARG A 100 2.81 12.16 -2.20
CA ARG A 100 2.96 11.88 -3.63
C ARG A 100 4.43 11.91 -4.04
N ALA A 101 5.22 12.78 -3.42
CA ALA A 101 6.66 12.85 -3.67
C ALA A 101 7.35 11.55 -3.23
N GLU A 102 7.02 11.05 -2.04
CA GLU A 102 7.53 9.76 -1.56
C GLU A 102 7.07 8.61 -2.46
N LEU A 103 5.82 8.60 -2.92
CA LEU A 103 5.34 7.61 -3.88
C LEU A 103 6.22 7.56 -5.13
N ILE A 104 6.49 8.72 -5.74
CA ILE A 104 7.29 8.84 -6.95
C ILE A 104 8.74 8.41 -6.69
N ILE A 105 9.37 8.91 -5.63
CA ILE A 105 10.76 8.58 -5.29
C ILE A 105 10.97 7.09 -5.10
N ASN A 106 9.99 6.41 -4.49
CA ASN A 106 10.12 5.01 -4.14
C ASN A 106 9.70 4.05 -5.25
N PHE A 107 8.73 4.41 -6.08
CA PHE A 107 8.07 3.48 -7.01
C PHE A 107 8.21 3.85 -8.49
N ARG A 108 8.93 4.91 -8.86
CA ARG A 108 9.10 5.31 -10.28
C ARG A 108 9.64 4.19 -11.16
N ASP A 109 10.53 3.36 -10.64
CA ASP A 109 11.17 2.27 -11.40
C ASP A 109 10.29 1.02 -11.53
N VAL A 110 9.09 1.02 -10.93
CA VAL A 110 8.13 -0.10 -10.97
C VAL A 110 7.16 0.07 -12.16
N SER A 111 7.48 0.95 -13.11
CA SER A 111 6.63 1.24 -14.27
C SER A 111 6.43 0.00 -15.13
N GLU A 112 5.17 -0.46 -15.16
CA GLU A 112 4.55 -1.42 -16.07
C GLU A 112 5.52 -2.41 -16.74
N THR A 113 5.84 -3.50 -16.04
CA THR A 113 5.91 -4.80 -16.72
C THR A 113 4.49 -5.17 -17.13
N GLY A 114 3.98 -4.44 -18.13
CA GLY A 114 2.87 -4.86 -18.95
C GLY A 114 3.38 -5.99 -19.83
N ASP A 115 3.50 -7.18 -19.25
CA ASP A 115 3.51 -8.37 -20.08
C ASP A 115 2.13 -8.44 -20.73
N GLY A 116 2.11 -8.09 -22.03
CA GLY A 116 0.98 -8.33 -22.92
C GLY A 116 0.76 -9.80 -23.21
#